data_AF-A0A0J8UAU5-F1
#
_entry.id   AF-A0A0J8UAU5-F1
#
_cell.length_a   1.000
_cell.length_b   1.000
_cell.length_c   1.000
_cell.angle_alpha   90.00
_cell.angle_beta   90.00
_cell.angle_gamma   90.00
#
_symmetry.space_group_name_H-M   'P 1'
#
loop_
_entity.id
_entity.type
_entity.pdbx_description
1 polymer ?
#
loop_
_entity_poly.entity_id
_entity_poly.type
_entity_poly.pdbx_seq_one_letter_code
_entity_poly.pdbx_strand_id
1 'polypeptide(L)'
;MIMADYAFVQQGGSSHEFYLHVHDNLPSALRHAVSCEKATYQVTGIVELAEGVDLDELDRQVEGEIGYVGLDGAEGLLRKHAA
;
A
#
# COMPACT_ATOMS: atom_id res chain seq x y z
N MET A 1 3.51 -17.26 15.75
CA MET A 1 3.69 -15.80 15.86
C MET A 1 2.84 -15.21 14.76
N ILE A 2 1.85 -14.40 15.13
CA ILE A 2 1.06 -13.63 14.16
C ILE A 2 2.00 -12.50 13.73
N MET A 3 2.46 -12.52 12.48
CA MET A 3 3.24 -11.41 11.92
C MET A 3 2.24 -10.37 11.43
N ALA A 4 2.33 -9.15 11.96
CA ALA A 4 1.51 -8.05 11.49
C ALA A 4 2.11 -7.54 10.18
N ASP A 5 1.29 -7.55 9.12
CA ASP A 5 1.68 -7.06 7.82
C ASP A 5 1.39 -5.56 7.72
N TYR A 6 2.37 -4.77 7.31
CA TYR A 6 2.26 -3.33 7.13
C TYR A 6 2.27 -3.01 5.64
N ALA A 7 1.25 -2.29 5.17
CA ALA A 7 1.06 -1.99 3.77
C ALA A 7 1.01 -0.48 3.48
N PHE A 8 1.53 -0.08 2.33
CA PHE A 8 1.27 1.23 1.73
C PHE A 8 1.20 1.09 0.21
N VAL A 9 0.57 2.04 -0.46
CA VAL A 9 0.50 2.09 -1.92
C VAL A 9 1.37 3.21 -2.46
N GLN A 10 2.10 2.94 -3.54
CA GLN A 10 2.89 3.90 -4.30
C GLN A 10 2.19 4.22 -5.63
N GLN A 11 2.12 5.51 -6.01
CA GLN A 11 1.71 5.92 -7.35
C GLN A 11 2.92 5.95 -8.32
N GLY A 12 2.77 5.31 -9.48
CA GLY A 12 3.72 5.33 -10.59
C GLY A 12 3.85 6.73 -11.21
N GLY A 13 5.07 7.11 -11.61
CA GLY A 13 5.42 8.50 -11.95
C GLY A 13 4.78 9.09 -13.22
N SER A 14 4.21 8.30 -14.15
CA SER A 14 3.57 8.86 -15.35
C SER A 14 2.40 8.05 -15.93
N SER A 15 1.82 7.16 -15.15
CA SER A 15 0.72 6.30 -15.58
C SER A 15 -0.12 6.07 -14.33
N HIS A 16 -1.43 5.87 -14.45
CA HIS A 16 -2.34 5.60 -13.32
C HIS A 16 -2.08 4.21 -12.68
N GLU A 17 -0.81 3.87 -12.50
CA GLU A 17 -0.26 2.66 -11.92
C GLU A 17 -0.10 2.86 -10.42
N PHE A 18 -0.57 1.87 -9.68
CA PHE A 18 -0.49 1.83 -8.23
C PHE A 18 0.13 0.51 -7.84
N TYR A 19 1.09 0.55 -6.92
CA TYR A 19 1.83 -0.63 -6.47
C TYR A 19 1.60 -0.82 -4.96
N LEU A 20 1.13 -2.00 -4.57
CA LEU A 20 1.03 -2.38 -3.17
C LEU A 20 2.40 -2.84 -2.66
N HIS A 21 2.81 -2.28 -1.51
CA HIS A 21 4.02 -2.70 -0.80
C HIS A 21 3.66 -3.24 0.56
N VAL A 22 3.92 -4.53 0.80
CA VAL A 22 3.65 -5.20 2.07
C VAL A 22 4.96 -5.57 2.76
N HIS A 23 5.04 -5.33 4.07
CA HIS A 23 6.20 -5.60 4.89
C HIS A 23 5.80 -6.30 6.18
N ASP A 24 6.68 -7.18 6.65
CA ASP A 24 6.56 -7.93 7.89
C ASP A 24 6.74 -7.07 9.17
N ASN A 25 7.15 -5.81 9.03
CA ASN A 25 7.30 -4.87 10.14
C ASN A 25 7.27 -3.40 9.70
N LEU A 26 6.80 -2.53 10.60
CA LEU A 26 6.71 -1.09 10.38
C LEU A 26 8.05 -0.42 10.01
N PRO A 27 9.20 -0.73 10.64
CA PRO A 27 10.48 -0.14 10.24
C PRO A 27 10.86 -0.41 8.78
N SER A 28 10.52 -1.58 8.23
CA SER A 28 10.76 -1.90 6.83
C SER A 28 9.86 -1.08 5.91
N ALA A 29 8.56 -1.02 6.22
CA ALA A 29 7.60 -0.21 5.48
C ALA A 29 8.02 1.27 5.44
N LEU A 30 8.44 1.83 6.59
CA LEU A 30 8.91 3.22 6.68
C LEU A 30 10.15 3.47 5.82
N ARG A 31 11.14 2.57 5.84
CA ARG A 31 12.34 2.72 5.01
C ARG A 31 11.99 2.71 3.52
N HIS A 32 11.05 1.85 3.11
CA HIS A 32 10.64 1.78 1.71
C HIS A 32 9.85 3.04 1.31
N ALA A 33 8.86 3.45 2.09
CA ALA A 33 8.08 4.67 1.83
C ALA A 33 8.99 5.91 1.67
N VAL A 34 9.97 6.10 2.56
CA VAL A 34 10.96 7.18 2.47
C VAL A 34 11.81 7.07 1.20
N SER A 35 12.13 5.85 0.76
CA SER A 35 12.85 5.64 -0.50
C SER A 35 12.00 6.02 -1.72
N CYS A 36 10.70 5.71 -1.70
CA CYS A 36 9.75 6.08 -2.75
C CYS A 36 9.64 7.60 -2.87
N GLU A 37 9.48 8.30 -1.73
CA GLU A 37 9.41 9.77 -1.68
C GLU A 37 10.69 10.43 -2.23
N LYS A 38 11.87 9.90 -1.89
CA LYS A 38 13.16 10.37 -2.45
C LYS A 38 13.26 10.21 -3.95
N ALA A 39 12.61 9.17 -4.50
CA ALA A 39 12.49 8.93 -5.93
C ALA A 39 11.33 9.72 -6.57
N THR A 40 10.76 10.69 -5.85
CA THR A 40 9.64 11.57 -6.27
C THR A 40 8.30 10.86 -6.46
N TYR A 41 8.16 9.62 -5.98
CA TYR A 41 6.87 8.94 -5.96
C TYR A 41 6.01 9.44 -4.82
N GLN A 42 4.70 9.50 -5.05
CA GLN A 42 3.72 9.72 -4.00
C GLN A 42 3.31 8.37 -3.40
N VAL A 43 3.07 8.34 -2.09
CA VAL A 43 2.66 7.15 -1.35
C VAL A 43 1.48 7.45 -0.42
N THR A 44 0.70 6.44 -0.07
CA THR A 44 -0.30 6.54 1.01
C THR A 44 0.38 6.51 2.38
N GLY A 45 -0.41 6.72 3.44
CA GLY A 45 -0.01 6.28 4.79
C GLY A 45 0.25 4.77 4.85
N ILE A 46 1.11 4.37 5.81
CA ILE A 46 1.32 2.96 6.15
C ILE A 46 0.19 2.50 7.06
N VAL A 47 -0.41 1.36 6.72
CA VAL A 47 -1.52 0.74 7.44
C VAL A 47 -1.08 -0.63 7.94
N GLU A 48 -1.39 -0.95 9.19
CA GLU A 48 -1.28 -2.31 9.72
C GLU A 48 -2.50 -3.12 9.26
N LEU A 49 -2.27 -4.22 8.55
CA LEU A 49 -3.30 -5.10 8.01
C LEU A 49 -3.78 -6.10 9.06
N ALA A 50 -5.08 -6.41 9.02
CA ALA A 50 -5.68 -7.47 9.80
C ALA A 50 -5.08 -8.84 9.44
N GLU A 51 -5.11 -9.77 10.39
CA GLU A 51 -4.65 -11.14 10.15
C GLU A 51 -5.55 -11.84 9.11
N GLY A 52 -4.94 -12.51 8.13
CA GLY A 52 -5.66 -13.29 7.12
C GLY A 52 -6.21 -12.47 5.95
N VAL A 53 -5.75 -11.23 5.77
CA VAL A 53 -6.01 -10.46 4.54
C VAL A 53 -5.45 -11.22 3.34
N ASP A 54 -6.27 -11.36 2.30
CA ASP A 54 -5.86 -11.92 1.02
C ASP A 54 -5.05 -10.86 0.26
N LEU A 55 -3.73 -11.00 0.30
CA LEU A 55 -2.80 -10.05 -0.30
C LEU A 55 -2.87 -10.03 -1.83
N ASP A 56 -3.16 -11.18 -2.46
CA ASP A 56 -3.28 -11.28 -3.92
C ASP A 56 -4.55 -10.58 -4.42
N GLU A 57 -5.64 -10.67 -3.65
CA GLU A 57 -6.85 -9.90 -3.89
C GLU A 57 -6.61 -8.40 -3.71
N LEU A 58 -5.95 -8.01 -2.61
CA LEU A 58 -5.67 -6.62 -2.30
C LEU A 58 -4.80 -5.96 -3.37
N ASP A 59 -3.75 -6.64 -3.83
CA ASP A 59 -2.86 -6.17 -4.89
C ASP A 59 -3.63 -5.94 -6.20
N ARG A 60 -4.47 -6.91 -6.59
CA ARG A 60 -5.30 -6.80 -7.80
C ARG A 60 -6.28 -5.62 -7.74
N GLN A 61 -6.85 -5.35 -6.57
CA GLN A 61 -7.75 -4.21 -6.37
C GLN A 61 -6.98 -2.88 -6.46
N VAL A 62 -5.76 -2.82 -5.90
CA VAL A 62 -4.88 -1.65 -6.02
C VAL A 62 -4.54 -1.36 -7.49
N GLU A 63 -4.10 -2.37 -8.24
CA GLU A 63 -3.72 -2.21 -9.65
C GLU A 63 -4.93 -1.94 -10.57
N GLY A 64 -6.07 -2.59 -10.32
CA GLY A 64 -7.21 -2.61 -11.23
C GLY A 64 -8.31 -1.58 -10.96
N GLU A 65 -8.54 -1.21 -9.70
CA GLU A 65 -9.73 -0.42 -9.31
C GLU A 65 -9.38 1.01 -8.87
N ILE A 66 -8.15 1.25 -8.42
CA ILE A 66 -7.76 2.55 -7.84
C ILE A 66 -7.35 3.57 -8.91
N GLY A 67 -7.04 3.13 -10.13
CA GLY A 67 -6.60 3.96 -11.25
C GLY A 67 -7.36 5.28 -11.44
N TYR A 68 -8.66 5.30 -11.15
CA TYR A 68 -9.52 6.48 -11.27
C TYR A 68 -9.63 7.34 -10.00
N VAL A 69 -9.48 6.74 -8.81
CA VAL A 69 -9.70 7.40 -7.51
C VAL A 69 -8.40 7.97 -6.93
N GLY A 70 -7.24 7.48 -7.40
CA GLY A 70 -5.94 7.95 -6.94
C GLY A 70 -5.58 7.46 -5.54
N LEU A 71 -4.59 8.10 -4.93
CA LEU A 71 -4.05 7.70 -3.63
C LEU A 71 -5.10 7.72 -2.50
N ASP A 72 -6.08 8.62 -2.56
CA ASP A 72 -7.17 8.65 -1.57
C ASP A 72 -8.02 7.37 -1.63
N GLY A 73 -8.22 6.83 -2.84
CA GLY A 73 -8.88 5.54 -3.04
C GLY A 73 -8.05 4.38 -2.52
N ALA A 74 -6.74 4.37 -2.81
CA ALA A 74 -5.81 3.37 -2.29
C ALA A 74 -5.80 3.35 -0.76
N GLU A 75 -5.74 4.53 -0.14
CA GLU A 75 -5.73 4.63 1.32
C GLU A 75 -7.06 4.17 1.91
N GLY A 76 -8.18 4.55 1.30
CA GLY A 76 -9.50 4.06 1.68
C GLY A 76 -9.62 2.54 1.57
N LEU A 77 -9.02 1.94 0.55
CA LEU A 77 -8.96 0.48 0.38
C LEU A 77 -8.13 -0.17 1.50
N LEU A 78 -6.88 0.27 1.71
CA LEU A 78 -6.03 -0.27 2.79
C LEU A 78 -6.70 -0.21 4.15
N ARG A 79 -7.36 0.91 4.47
CA ARG A 79 -8.04 1.10 5.76
C ARG A 79 -9.23 0.15 5.98
N LYS A 80 -9.84 -0.41 4.91
CA LYS A 80 -10.88 -1.46 5.05
C LYS A 80 -10.30 -2.79 5.53
N HIS A 81 -9.01 -3.00 5.30
CA HIS A 81 -8.27 -4.21 5.67
C HIS A 81 -7.39 -3.99 6.91
N ALA A 82 -7.55 -2.87 7.62
CA ALA A 82 -6.75 -2.55 8.80
C ALA A 82 -7.11 -3.40 10.03
N ALA A 83 -6.12 -3.67 10.89
CA ALA A 83 -6.26 -4.35 12.18
C ALA A 83 -6.90 -3.49 13.28
#